data_AF-A0AAU6Q957-F1
#
_entry.id   AF-A0AAU6Q957-F1
#
_cell.length_a   1.000
_cell.length_b   1.000
_cell.length_c   1.000
_cell.angle_alpha   90.00
_cell.angle_beta   90.00
_cell.angle_gamma   90.00
#
_symmetry.space_group_name_H-M   'P 1'
#
loop_
_entity.id
_entity.type
_entity.pdbx_description
1 polymer ?
#
loop_
_entity_poly.entity_id
_entity_poly.type
_entity_poly.pdbx_seq_one_letter_code
_entity_poly.pdbx_strand_id
1 'polypeptide(L)'
;MSGPDDIGLELGHISDEQRRENVRLTVEAERPHIWTATLCAEVRSKGTPGKPKIEHQVYTVELPADPEHPDDPTITLAHEYGTSIYLDKWCATEFDPVARTSVFRRTFRASDKLFQRLELYGWKRRKDLETEAQP
;
A
#
# COMPACT_ATOMS: atom_id res chain seq x y z
N MET A 1 -62.07 14.84 10.47
CA MET A 1 -61.06 14.27 9.55
C MET A 1 -60.52 15.43 8.73
N SER A 2 -59.35 15.93 9.09
CA SER A 2 -58.63 17.00 8.38
C SER A 2 -57.32 16.39 7.88
N GLY A 3 -57.00 16.63 6.60
CA GLY A 3 -55.92 15.97 5.86
C GLY A 3 -54.50 16.34 6.34
N PRO A 4 -53.48 15.62 5.86
CA PRO A 4 -52.10 15.84 6.28
C PRO A 4 -51.55 17.14 5.67
N ASP A 5 -50.81 17.89 6.50
CA ASP A 5 -50.06 19.07 6.10
C ASP A 5 -48.99 18.71 5.05
N ASP A 6 -49.13 19.28 3.85
CA ASP A 6 -48.09 19.32 2.82
C ASP A 6 -46.99 20.29 3.26
N ILE A 7 -45.92 19.78 3.86
CA ILE A 7 -44.69 20.53 4.08
C ILE A 7 -43.89 20.48 2.78
N GLY A 8 -44.15 21.44 1.89
CA GLY A 8 -43.30 21.68 0.73
C GLY A 8 -41.90 22.07 1.18
N LEU A 9 -40.93 21.15 1.05
CA LEU A 9 -39.51 21.46 1.20
C LEU A 9 -39.10 22.37 0.02
N GLU A 10 -38.93 23.66 0.27
CA GLU A 10 -38.21 24.52 -0.66
C GLU A 10 -36.75 24.06 -0.71
N LEU A 11 -36.39 23.33 -1.77
CA LEU A 11 -35.00 23.11 -2.15
C LEU A 11 -34.45 24.45 -2.62
N GLY A 12 -33.85 25.20 -1.68
CA GLY A 12 -33.18 26.47 -1.95
C GLY A 12 -32.26 26.34 -3.16
N HIS A 13 -32.40 27.28 -4.10
CA HIS A 13 -31.53 27.39 -5.26
C HIS A 13 -30.08 27.63 -4.80
N ILE A 14 -29.30 26.55 -4.78
CA ILE A 14 -27.85 26.61 -4.58
C ILE A 14 -27.26 27.35 -5.79
N SER A 15 -26.54 28.46 -5.56
CA SER A 15 -25.98 29.28 -6.63
C SER A 15 -24.96 28.48 -7.46
N ASP A 16 -24.73 28.85 -8.72
CA ASP A 16 -23.70 28.20 -9.55
C ASP A 16 -22.28 28.32 -8.94
N GLU A 17 -22.06 29.35 -8.13
CA GLU A 17 -20.82 29.54 -7.38
C GLU A 17 -20.72 28.53 -6.23
N GLN A 18 -21.79 28.33 -5.46
CA GLN A 18 -21.87 27.27 -4.44
C GLN A 18 -21.83 25.86 -5.05
N ARG A 19 -22.36 25.66 -6.27
CA ARG A 19 -22.21 24.39 -7.00
C ARG A 19 -20.75 24.15 -7.39
N ARG A 20 -20.05 25.17 -7.89
CA ARG A 20 -18.62 25.08 -8.23
C ARG A 20 -17.75 24.86 -7.00
N GLU A 21 -18.08 25.52 -5.89
CA GLU A 21 -17.37 25.36 -4.63
C GLU A 21 -17.63 23.99 -4.00
N ASN A 22 -18.87 23.50 -4.02
CA ASN A 22 -19.20 22.14 -3.61
C ASN A 22 -18.52 21.10 -4.51
N VAL A 23 -18.49 21.30 -5.83
CA VAL A 23 -17.74 20.43 -6.76
C VAL A 23 -16.24 20.49 -6.48
N ARG A 24 -15.68 21.66 -6.16
CA ARG A 24 -14.27 21.80 -5.80
C ARG A 24 -13.94 21.09 -4.48
N LEU A 25 -14.80 21.21 -3.46
CA LEU A 25 -14.69 20.47 -2.20
C LEU A 25 -14.87 18.96 -2.41
N THR A 26 -15.70 18.54 -3.36
CA THR A 26 -15.89 17.12 -3.72
C THR A 26 -14.72 16.56 -4.55
N VAL A 27 -13.97 17.42 -5.25
CA VAL A 27 -12.77 17.04 -6.02
C VAL A 27 -11.49 17.14 -5.16
N GLU A 28 -11.50 17.98 -4.12
CA GLU A 28 -10.49 17.99 -3.04
C GLU A 28 -10.73 16.91 -1.98
N ALA A 29 -11.88 16.23 -2.03
CA ALA A 29 -12.10 14.99 -1.30
C ALA A 29 -11.14 13.91 -1.82
N GLU A 30 -10.08 13.71 -1.04
CA GLU A 30 -9.30 12.48 -0.92
C GLU A 30 -8.46 12.14 -2.16
N ARG A 31 -7.43 12.95 -2.42
CA ARG A 31 -6.21 12.32 -2.96
C ARG A 31 -5.79 11.23 -1.97
N PRO A 32 -5.72 9.95 -2.38
CA PRO A 32 -5.35 8.89 -1.47
C PRO A 32 -4.00 9.23 -0.84
N HIS A 33 -3.92 9.18 0.48
CA HIS A 33 -2.67 9.43 1.18
C HIS A 33 -1.66 8.39 0.73
N ILE A 34 -0.65 8.77 -0.05
CA ILE A 34 0.34 7.81 -0.57
C ILE A 34 1.41 7.57 0.49
N TRP A 35 1.70 6.29 0.70
CA TRP A 35 2.76 5.77 1.56
C TRP A 35 3.90 5.23 0.73
N THR A 36 5.12 5.46 1.18
CA THR A 36 6.30 4.80 0.60
C THR A 36 6.65 3.60 1.45
N ALA A 37 6.67 2.42 0.85
CA ALA A 37 7.09 1.18 1.49
C ALA A 37 8.43 0.72 0.91
N THR A 38 9.37 0.38 1.79
CA THR A 38 10.68 -0.19 1.44
C THR A 38 10.77 -1.61 1.98
N LEU A 39 11.07 -2.57 1.12
CA LEU A 39 11.30 -3.96 1.49
C LEU A 39 12.78 -4.28 1.38
N CYS A 40 13.40 -4.63 2.50
CA CYS A 40 14.72 -5.22 2.58
C CYS A 40 14.57 -6.76 2.59
N ALA A 41 14.81 -7.38 1.45
CA ALA A 41 14.64 -8.81 1.22
C ALA A 41 15.98 -9.55 1.35
N GLU A 42 16.04 -10.54 2.24
CA GLU A 42 17.12 -11.54 2.27
C GLU A 42 16.67 -12.76 1.46
N VAL A 43 17.28 -12.98 0.29
CA VAL A 43 16.92 -14.05 -0.63
C VAL A 43 17.87 -15.22 -0.46
N ARG A 44 17.35 -16.34 0.02
CA ARG A 44 18.10 -17.58 0.25
C ARG A 44 17.92 -18.51 -0.94
N SER A 45 19.04 -18.91 -1.53
CA SER A 45 19.08 -19.90 -2.62
C SER A 45 19.90 -21.12 -2.23
N LYS A 46 19.71 -22.22 -2.97
CA LYS A 46 20.48 -23.44 -2.77
C LYS A 46 21.95 -23.15 -3.03
N GLY A 47 22.76 -23.14 -1.98
CA GLY A 47 24.21 -23.07 -2.05
C GLY A 47 24.84 -24.45 -1.92
N THR A 48 26.04 -24.51 -1.36
CA THR A 48 26.65 -25.78 -0.96
C THR A 48 26.03 -26.30 0.34
N PRO A 49 26.08 -27.61 0.64
CA PRO A 49 25.60 -28.15 1.90
C PRO A 49 26.19 -27.39 3.10
N GLY A 50 25.33 -26.85 3.96
CA GLY A 50 25.72 -26.05 5.13
C GLY A 50 26.05 -24.57 4.85
N LYS A 51 26.07 -24.13 3.59
CA LYS A 51 26.34 -22.72 3.21
C LYS A 51 25.33 -22.26 2.15
N PRO A 52 24.13 -21.81 2.56
CA PRO A 52 23.17 -21.24 1.61
C PRO A 52 23.78 -19.98 0.98
N LYS A 53 23.48 -19.75 -0.31
CA LYS A 53 23.83 -18.49 -0.96
C LYS A 53 22.75 -17.47 -0.59
N ILE A 54 23.18 -16.35 0.00
CA ILE A 54 22.32 -15.27 0.47
C ILE A 54 22.55 -14.05 -0.41
N GLU A 55 21.47 -13.46 -0.91
CA GLU A 55 21.48 -12.20 -1.65
C GLU A 55 20.58 -11.20 -0.94
N HIS A 56 21.06 -9.97 -0.73
CA HIS A 56 20.25 -8.88 -0.18
C HIS A 56 19.71 -8.04 -1.34
N GLN A 57 18.41 -7.80 -1.35
CA GLN A 57 17.74 -7.01 -2.37
C GLN A 57 16.81 -6.00 -1.71
N VAL A 58 16.75 -4.79 -2.27
CA VAL A 58 15.90 -3.72 -1.76
C VAL A 58 14.86 -3.39 -2.80
N TYR A 59 13.60 -3.27 -2.38
CA TYR A 59 12.49 -2.89 -3.23
C TYR A 59 11.74 -1.71 -2.60
N THR A 60 11.15 -0.86 -3.44
CA THR A 60 10.28 0.23 -3.00
C THR A 60 8.96 0.23 -3.76
N VAL A 61 7.87 0.56 -3.09
CA VAL A 61 6.54 0.74 -3.71
C VAL A 61 5.85 1.93 -3.09
N GLU A 62 5.01 2.60 -3.88
CA GLU A 62 4.08 3.62 -3.39
C GLU A 62 2.69 3.01 -3.35
N LEU A 63 2.07 3.03 -2.17
CA LEU A 63 0.75 2.42 -1.93
C LEU A 63 -0.19 3.47 -1.37
N PRO A 64 -1.48 3.46 -1.73
CA PRO A 64 -2.46 4.24 -1.01
C PRO A 64 -2.56 3.71 0.43
N ALA A 65 -2.59 4.63 1.39
CA ALA A 65 -2.93 4.34 2.77
C ALA A 65 -4.38 3.87 2.85
N ASP A 66 -4.66 3.02 3.82
CA ASP A 66 -6.02 2.67 4.17
C ASP A 66 -6.75 3.94 4.68
N PRO A 67 -7.87 4.36 4.08
CA PRO A 67 -8.61 5.53 4.56
C PRO A 67 -9.23 5.31 5.95
N GLU A 68 -9.52 4.08 6.34
CA GLU A 68 -10.07 3.76 7.67
C GLU A 68 -8.96 3.72 8.73
N HIS A 69 -7.75 3.35 8.31
CA HIS A 69 -6.59 3.19 9.18
C HIS A 69 -5.31 3.81 8.57
N PRO A 70 -5.26 5.15 8.40
CA PRO A 70 -4.21 5.82 7.63
C PRO A 70 -2.85 5.85 8.29
N ASP A 71 -2.72 5.27 9.50
CA ASP A 71 -1.50 5.14 10.30
C ASP A 71 -1.15 3.66 10.59
N ASP A 72 -1.86 2.68 10.01
CA ASP A 72 -1.58 1.24 10.22
C ASP A 72 -0.31 0.82 9.47
N PRO A 73 0.80 0.46 10.14
CA PRO A 73 2.08 0.13 9.51
C PRO A 73 2.08 -1.23 8.78
N THR A 74 0.93 -1.73 8.37
CA THR A 74 0.76 -3.01 7.73
C THR A 74 0.37 -2.89 6.27
N ILE A 75 0.87 -3.83 5.46
CA ILE A 75 0.47 -3.96 4.07
C ILE A 75 -0.06 -5.37 3.83
N THR A 76 -1.06 -5.48 2.97
CA THR A 76 -1.62 -6.76 2.54
C THR A 76 -1.34 -6.95 1.06
N LEU A 77 -0.64 -8.03 0.72
CA LEU A 77 -0.28 -8.39 -0.65
C LEU A 77 -1.14 -9.55 -1.11
N ALA A 78 -2.01 -9.29 -2.08
CA ALA A 78 -2.71 -10.33 -2.80
C ALA A 78 -1.79 -10.92 -3.87
N HIS A 79 -1.66 -12.24 -3.89
CA HIS A 79 -0.89 -12.94 -4.91
C HIS A 79 -1.55 -14.25 -5.33
N GLU A 80 -1.40 -14.59 -6.60
CA GLU A 80 -2.04 -15.76 -7.20
C GLU A 80 -1.08 -16.95 -7.27
N TYR A 81 -1.57 -18.13 -6.92
CA TYR A 81 -0.91 -19.41 -7.14
C TYR A 81 -1.85 -20.36 -7.89
N GLY A 82 -1.65 -20.49 -9.20
CA GLY A 82 -2.60 -21.20 -10.06
C GLY A 82 -3.93 -20.46 -10.13
N THR A 83 -5.00 -21.09 -9.67
CA THR A 83 -6.35 -20.50 -9.61
C THR A 83 -6.71 -19.91 -8.23
N SER A 84 -5.81 -20.02 -7.25
CA SER A 84 -6.06 -19.59 -5.87
C SER A 84 -5.41 -18.24 -5.58
N ILE A 85 -6.13 -17.36 -4.88
CA ILE A 85 -5.62 -16.08 -4.38
C ILE A 85 -5.23 -16.25 -2.92
N TYR A 86 -4.03 -15.81 -2.58
CA TYR A 86 -3.49 -15.78 -1.22
C TYR A 86 -3.25 -14.33 -0.80
N LEU A 87 -3.55 -14.03 0.46
CA LEU A 87 -3.27 -12.72 1.06
C LEU A 87 -2.13 -12.88 2.06
N ASP A 88 -1.07 -12.12 1.87
CA ASP A 88 0.07 -12.08 2.78
C ASP A 88 0.11 -10.73 3.48
N LYS A 89 0.01 -10.72 4.82
CA LYS A 89 0.02 -9.49 5.62
C LYS A 89 1.41 -9.27 6.20
N TRP A 90 2.02 -8.12 5.89
CA TRP A 90 3.31 -7.73 6.45
C TRP A 90 3.15 -6.54 7.38
N CYS A 91 3.79 -6.64 8.55
CA CYS A 91 3.98 -5.51 9.45
C CYS A 91 5.36 -4.90 9.23
N ALA A 92 5.42 -3.57 9.18
CA ALA A 92 6.67 -2.86 9.06
C ALA A 92 7.55 -3.12 10.29
N THR A 93 8.85 -3.28 10.05
CA THR A 93 9.85 -3.32 11.12
C THR A 93 10.17 -1.91 11.62
N GLU A 94 10.06 -0.92 10.75
CA GLU A 94 10.26 0.50 11.07
C GLU A 94 9.16 1.29 10.36
N PHE A 95 8.56 2.25 11.05
CA PHE A 95 7.50 3.08 10.49
C PHE A 95 7.65 4.51 11.01
N ASP A 96 7.66 5.45 10.07
CA ASP A 96 7.61 6.88 10.34
C ASP A 96 6.26 7.42 9.85
N PRO A 97 5.33 7.79 10.76
CA PRO A 97 4.02 8.32 10.38
C PRO A 97 4.11 9.74 9.80
N VAL A 98 5.14 10.50 10.15
CA VAL A 98 5.33 11.88 9.66
C VAL A 98 5.87 11.86 8.24
N ALA A 99 6.92 11.07 8.00
CA ALA A 99 7.49 10.88 6.66
C ALA A 99 6.64 9.94 5.78
N ARG A 100 5.71 9.18 6.39
CA ARG A 100 4.87 8.17 5.73
C ARG A 100 5.68 7.11 5.02
N THR A 101 6.73 6.69 5.69
CA THR A 101 7.65 5.66 5.19
C THR A 101 7.58 4.43 6.08
N SER A 102 7.40 3.28 5.46
CA SER A 102 7.48 1.98 6.13
C SER A 102 8.66 1.19 5.60
N VAL A 103 9.36 0.49 6.48
CA VAL A 103 10.43 -0.45 6.13
C VAL A 103 10.01 -1.84 6.58
N PHE A 104 10.11 -2.81 5.68
CA PHE A 104 9.81 -4.22 5.91
C PHE A 104 11.10 -5.03 5.75
N ARG A 105 11.32 -5.99 6.64
CA ARG A 105 12.40 -6.98 6.50
C ARG A 105 11.79 -8.36 6.35
N ARG A 106 12.17 -9.08 5.31
CA ARG A 106 11.67 -10.44 5.01
C ARG A 106 12.76 -11.32 4.47
N THR A 107 12.66 -12.60 4.78
CA THR A 107 13.50 -13.64 4.20
C THR A 107 12.67 -14.46 3.22
N PHE A 108 13.12 -14.55 1.98
CA PHE A 108 12.48 -15.33 0.93
C PHE A 108 13.36 -16.51 0.52
N ARG A 109 12.73 -17.59 0.05
CA ARG A 109 13.43 -18.56 -0.78
C ARG A 109 13.50 -18.01 -2.21
N ALA A 110 14.58 -18.25 -2.93
CA ALA A 110 14.69 -17.83 -4.34
C ALA A 110 13.60 -18.44 -5.25
N SER A 111 13.01 -19.57 -4.83
CA SER A 111 11.88 -20.22 -5.51
C SER A 111 10.51 -19.67 -5.10
N ASP A 112 10.45 -18.72 -4.18
CA ASP A 112 9.21 -18.14 -3.67
C ASP A 112 8.53 -17.32 -4.77
N LYS A 113 7.26 -17.63 -5.06
CA LYS A 113 6.49 -16.99 -6.12
C LYS A 113 6.08 -15.56 -5.79
N LEU A 114 5.86 -15.23 -4.52
CA LEU A 114 5.56 -13.87 -4.11
C LEU A 114 6.77 -12.98 -4.41
N PHE A 115 7.97 -13.42 -4.00
CA PHE A 115 9.23 -12.74 -4.30
C PHE A 115 9.46 -12.56 -5.81
N GLN A 116 9.31 -13.63 -6.60
CA GLN A 116 9.50 -13.60 -8.06
C GLN A 116 8.55 -12.64 -8.78
N ARG A 117 7.44 -12.22 -8.14
CA ARG A 117 6.39 -11.40 -8.73
C ARG A 117 6.26 -10.02 -8.10
N LEU A 118 7.16 -9.62 -7.21
CA LEU A 118 7.12 -8.31 -6.57
C LEU A 118 7.00 -7.17 -7.59
N GLU A 119 7.76 -7.23 -8.68
CA GLU A 119 7.71 -6.22 -9.75
C GLU A 119 6.35 -6.15 -10.47
N LEU A 120 5.65 -7.28 -10.59
CA LEU A 120 4.28 -7.31 -11.13
C LEU A 120 3.28 -6.62 -10.19
N TYR A 121 3.56 -6.62 -8.88
CA TYR A 121 2.78 -5.93 -7.87
C TYR A 121 3.26 -4.48 -7.63
N GLY A 122 4.05 -3.92 -8.55
CA GLY A 122 4.47 -2.52 -8.52
C GLY A 122 5.70 -2.23 -7.66
N TRP A 123 6.31 -3.25 -7.03
CA TRP A 123 7.57 -3.07 -6.30
C TRP A 123 8.73 -2.87 -7.26
N LYS A 124 9.48 -1.79 -7.08
CA LYS A 124 10.63 -1.47 -7.92
C LYS A 124 11.91 -1.81 -7.17
N ARG A 125 12.77 -2.63 -7.79
CA ARG A 125 14.07 -2.97 -7.21
C ARG A 125 15.00 -1.75 -7.19
N ARG A 126 15.62 -1.49 -6.04
CA ARG A 126 16.54 -0.37 -5.77
C ARG A 126 17.96 -0.88 -5.55
N LYS A 127 18.63 -1.22 -6.65
CA LYS A 127 20.03 -1.73 -6.64
C LYS A 127 21.01 -0.75 -6.00
N ASP A 128 20.72 0.54 -6.08
CA ASP A 128 21.48 1.61 -5.46
C ASP A 128 21.53 1.50 -3.93
N LEU A 129 20.48 0.95 -3.31
CA LEU A 129 20.35 0.80 -1.86
C LEU A 129 20.79 -0.59 -1.35
N GLU A 130 21.09 -1.53 -2.24
CA GLU A 130 21.46 -2.91 -1.87
C GLU A 130 22.84 -3.01 -1.19
N THR A 131 23.72 -2.03 -1.44
CA THR A 131 25.07 -1.98 -0.85
C THR A 131 25.06 -1.43 0.57
N GLU A 132 24.13 -0.52 0.89
CA GLU A 132 23.99 0.08 2.22
C GLU A 132 23.16 -0.78 3.18
N ALA A 133 22.32 -1.69 2.65
CA ALA A 133 21.43 -2.55 3.42
C ALA A 133 22.10 -3.82 3.99
N GLN A 134 23.43 -3.95 3.91
CA GLN A 134 24.15 -5.05 4.54
C GLN A 134 24.29 -4.79 6.06
N PRO A 135 23.92 -5.74 6.92
CA PRO A 135 24.07 -5.61 8.38
C PRO A 135 25.53 -5.52 8.82
#